data_AF-A0A2N9M5N8-F1
#
_entry.id   AF-A0A2N9M5N8-F1
#
_cell.length_a   1.000
_cell.length_b   1.000
_cell.length_c   1.000
_cell.angle_alpha   90.00
_cell.angle_beta   90.00
_cell.angle_gamma   90.00
#
_symmetry.space_group_name_H-M   'P 1'
#
loop_
_entity.id
_entity.type
_entity.pdbx_description
1 polymer ?
#
loop_
_entity_poly.entity_id
_entity_poly.type
_entity_poly.pdbx_seq_one_letter_code
_entity_poly.pdbx_strand_id
1 'polypeptide(L)'
;MTPHSEPLFHAIDRGLLCCASYLVPERQRAEWRLEWESELWHARRSNGASCAASWQTEREIAGFCFGAFQDAACLRRFWWQNRPRFGALQGSPAICIFWLGCLLLLGYAGSLLLPGVRVEQNFSSAQVRPGTILIQDEGAKNSSVPSMVIDQVRIWERSRQRYADGFAFYRVARETVELGPHAGGTWQIARASLNLFTLAGWPLHYMVPKEQARSDVPRLVLSERVWRQQLGANPEVVGTVLLVGSRPARVVGIAPGDAWRLPGNSDAWLLESDSEINSGGRGYVVAHLTRIGRSEVWGGLVRITSFDSRRTEHDFLGKSLDEQMPGPANIYWFGIFLAFLALPAIVSVSLAEYSFSSHKPSWMRRAVRLGFLGLKIILIMLIAYFSSVDLAYWHFPVFSPDGVYIQLVISLTICLFGMRWALLDQRQRCPVCLRRVTHPAQVGLVSRMFLAWSGTELICAGGHTLLHVPGLPTSWFSTQRWMFLDSSWDFLFAG
;
A
#
# COMPACT_ATOMS: atom_id res chain seq x y z
N MET A 1 9.70 -78.28 30.03
CA MET A 1 9.35 -77.19 29.09
C MET A 1 10.65 -76.69 28.49
N THR A 2 10.71 -76.61 27.17
CA THR A 2 11.94 -76.47 26.36
C THR A 2 12.53 -75.05 26.38
N PRO A 3 13.86 -74.88 26.29
CA PRO A 3 14.58 -73.58 26.27
C PRO A 3 14.31 -72.69 25.04
N HIS A 4 13.32 -73.02 24.20
CA HIS A 4 13.01 -72.30 22.97
C HIS A 4 11.98 -71.15 23.13
N SER A 5 11.34 -71.00 24.29
CA SER A 5 10.31 -69.97 24.50
C SER A 5 10.84 -68.63 25.01
N GLU A 6 12.00 -68.58 25.65
CA GLU A 6 12.62 -67.33 26.13
C GLU A 6 12.86 -66.27 25.04
N PRO A 7 13.42 -66.58 23.85
CA PRO A 7 13.62 -65.55 22.83
C PRO A 7 12.30 -65.01 22.26
N LEU A 8 11.23 -65.81 22.29
CA LEU A 8 9.91 -65.42 21.81
C LEU A 8 9.25 -64.41 22.75
N PHE A 9 9.30 -64.64 24.07
CA PHE A 9 8.78 -63.69 25.05
C PHE A 9 9.57 -62.37 25.05
N HIS A 10 10.89 -62.42 24.91
CA HIS A 10 11.73 -61.24 24.74
C HIS A 10 11.36 -60.40 23.50
N ALA A 11 11.01 -61.05 22.39
CA ALA A 11 10.58 -60.35 21.18
C ALA A 11 9.21 -59.70 21.35
N ILE A 12 8.29 -60.35 22.07
CA ILE A 12 6.95 -59.83 22.36
C ILE A 12 7.03 -58.56 23.22
N ASP A 13 7.80 -58.58 24.30
CA ASP A 13 7.93 -57.41 25.20
C ASP A 13 8.58 -56.21 24.51
N ARG A 14 9.64 -56.45 23.73
CA ARG A 14 10.26 -55.39 22.90
C ARG A 14 9.29 -54.87 21.84
N GLY A 15 8.47 -55.74 21.27
CA GLY A 15 7.39 -55.37 20.37
C GLY A 15 6.36 -54.46 21.05
N LEU A 16 5.96 -54.77 22.29
CA LEU A 16 5.04 -53.95 23.08
C LEU A 16 5.62 -52.57 23.39
N LEU A 17 6.89 -52.47 23.79
CA LEU A 17 7.56 -51.18 23.99
C LEU A 17 7.69 -50.36 22.69
N CYS A 18 7.99 -51.03 21.57
CA CYS A 18 8.00 -50.40 20.26
C CYS A 18 6.61 -49.83 19.90
N CYS A 19 5.53 -50.58 20.16
CA CYS A 19 4.17 -50.12 19.96
C CYS A 19 3.82 -48.93 20.86
N ALA A 20 4.13 -49.00 22.15
CA ALA A 20 3.87 -47.94 23.12
C ALA A 20 4.58 -46.62 22.74
N SER A 21 5.82 -46.71 22.25
CA SER A 21 6.61 -45.54 21.86
C SER A 21 6.02 -44.71 20.70
N TYR A 22 5.13 -45.28 19.88
CA TYR A 22 4.42 -44.50 18.85
C TYR A 22 3.42 -43.52 19.45
N LEU A 23 3.01 -43.71 20.71
CA LEU A 23 2.20 -42.75 21.45
C LEU A 23 3.02 -41.55 21.93
N VAL A 24 4.34 -41.70 22.07
CA VAL A 24 5.28 -40.66 22.53
C VAL A 24 5.63 -39.68 21.38
N PRO A 25 5.75 -38.36 21.66
CA PRO A 25 6.21 -37.37 20.69
C PRO A 25 7.55 -37.72 20.05
N GLU A 26 7.71 -37.39 18.76
CA GLU A 26 8.86 -37.80 17.94
C GLU A 26 10.22 -37.42 18.54
N ARG A 27 10.31 -36.25 19.20
CA ARG A 27 11.56 -35.76 19.81
C ARG A 27 12.01 -36.54 21.04
N GLN A 28 11.08 -37.07 21.83
CA GLN A 28 11.38 -37.77 23.09
C GLN A 28 11.36 -39.29 22.93
N ARG A 29 10.88 -39.80 21.79
CA ARG A 29 10.68 -41.24 21.54
C ARG A 29 11.96 -42.06 21.68
N ALA A 30 13.11 -41.54 21.24
CA ALA A 30 14.37 -42.27 21.29
C ALA A 30 14.87 -42.43 22.73
N GLU A 31 14.85 -41.35 23.50
CA GLU A 31 15.27 -41.32 24.90
C GLU A 31 14.32 -42.16 25.78
N TRP A 32 13.01 -41.97 25.60
CA TRP A 32 11.97 -42.74 26.29
C TRP A 32 12.09 -44.26 26.04
N ARG A 33 12.40 -44.68 24.80
CA ARG A 33 12.62 -46.10 24.49
C ARG A 33 13.85 -46.66 25.21
N LEU A 34 14.94 -45.90 25.25
CA LEU A 34 16.18 -46.35 25.91
C LEU A 34 15.98 -46.52 27.42
N GLU A 35 15.25 -45.60 28.04
CA GLU A 35 14.88 -45.68 29.45
C GLU A 35 14.05 -46.95 29.73
N TRP A 36 12.94 -47.15 29.01
CA TRP A 36 12.08 -48.32 29.20
C TRP A 36 12.73 -49.66 28.83
N GLU A 37 13.65 -49.69 27.86
CA GLU A 37 14.45 -50.87 27.56
C GLU A 37 15.40 -51.22 28.71
N SER A 38 15.95 -50.21 29.40
CA SER A 38 16.81 -50.42 30.56
C SER A 38 16.01 -50.94 31.76
N GLU A 39 14.80 -50.41 32.00
CA GLU A 39 13.93 -50.87 33.09
C GLU A 39 13.39 -52.28 32.84
N LEU A 40 13.04 -52.63 31.60
CA LEU A 40 12.63 -53.99 31.22
C LEU A 40 13.75 -55.00 31.49
N TRP A 41 15.00 -54.63 31.21
CA TRP A 41 16.16 -55.47 31.52
C TRP A 41 16.30 -55.70 33.04
N HIS A 42 16.10 -54.64 33.84
CA HIS A 42 16.11 -54.75 35.30
C HIS A 42 14.96 -55.61 35.84
N ALA A 43 13.74 -55.42 35.36
CA ALA A 43 12.56 -56.17 35.78
C ALA A 43 12.69 -57.68 35.48
N ARG A 44 13.26 -58.04 34.32
CA ARG A 44 13.56 -59.44 33.99
C ARG A 44 14.65 -60.01 34.90
N ARG A 45 15.68 -59.23 35.24
CA ARG A 45 16.77 -59.67 36.12
C ARG A 45 16.35 -59.87 37.56
N SER A 46 15.50 -59.00 38.11
CA SER A 46 14.97 -59.15 39.48
C SER A 46 14.06 -60.37 39.60
N ASN A 47 13.25 -60.63 38.57
CA ASN A 47 12.28 -61.72 38.58
C ASN A 47 12.87 -63.07 38.13
N GLY A 48 13.97 -63.05 37.38
CA GLY A 48 14.72 -64.24 36.95
C GLY A 48 15.63 -64.87 38.01
N ALA A 49 15.84 -64.20 39.16
CA ALA A 49 16.65 -64.74 40.25
C ALA A 49 15.96 -65.87 41.05
N SER A 50 14.65 -66.07 40.88
CA SER A 50 13.85 -66.92 41.79
C SER A 50 13.17 -68.16 41.20
N CYS A 51 13.15 -68.42 39.89
CA CYS A 51 12.78 -69.74 39.33
C CYS A 51 12.93 -69.80 37.81
N ALA A 52 13.16 -71.01 37.28
CA ALA A 52 13.07 -71.30 35.85
C ALA A 52 11.72 -70.83 35.27
N ALA A 53 11.77 -70.07 34.16
CA ALA A 53 10.67 -69.54 33.34
C ALA A 53 9.25 -69.98 33.76
N SER A 54 8.73 -69.36 34.82
CA SER A 54 7.37 -69.62 35.28
C SER A 54 6.40 -68.71 34.53
N TRP A 55 5.23 -69.23 34.16
CA TRP A 55 4.19 -68.46 33.47
C TRP A 55 3.71 -67.24 34.28
N GLN A 56 3.85 -67.27 35.62
CA GLN A 56 3.56 -66.14 36.49
C GLN A 56 4.56 -65.00 36.30
N THR A 57 5.84 -65.32 36.16
CA THR A 57 6.92 -64.35 35.90
C THR A 57 6.71 -63.61 34.58
N GLU A 58 6.36 -64.33 33.50
CA GLU A 58 6.08 -63.70 32.19
C GLU A 58 4.81 -62.84 32.23
N ARG A 59 3.81 -63.20 33.04
CA ARG A 59 2.59 -62.41 33.21
C ARG A 59 2.85 -61.10 33.97
N GLU A 60 3.76 -61.10 34.94
CA GLU A 60 4.21 -59.89 35.65
C GLU A 60 5.02 -58.96 34.73
N ILE A 61 5.90 -59.51 33.89
CA ILE A 61 6.67 -58.74 32.90
C ILE A 61 5.75 -58.14 31.84
N ALA A 62 4.76 -58.89 31.33
CA ALA A 62 3.76 -58.36 30.42
C ALA A 62 2.94 -57.23 31.08
N GLY A 63 2.58 -57.38 32.36
CA GLY A 63 1.94 -56.34 33.16
C GLY A 63 2.79 -55.07 33.27
N PHE A 64 4.10 -55.21 33.47
CA PHE A 64 5.06 -54.10 33.44
C PHE A 64 5.08 -53.40 32.07
N CYS A 65 5.14 -54.15 30.96
CA CYS A 65 5.07 -53.59 29.60
C CYS A 65 3.76 -52.86 29.31
N PHE A 66 2.63 -53.27 29.90
CA PHE A 66 1.38 -52.52 29.81
C PHE A 66 1.43 -51.18 30.54
N GLY A 67 2.21 -51.06 31.60
CA GLY A 67 2.49 -49.78 32.28
C GLY A 67 3.12 -48.74 31.36
N ALA A 68 3.95 -49.17 30.40
CA ALA A 68 4.57 -48.29 29.40
C ALA A 68 3.53 -47.59 28.50
N PHE A 69 2.39 -48.22 28.22
CA PHE A 69 1.32 -47.58 27.45
C PHE A 69 0.63 -46.46 28.24
N GLN A 70 0.46 -46.65 29.56
CA GLN A 70 -0.13 -45.65 30.43
C GLN A 70 0.81 -44.44 30.58
N ASP A 71 2.11 -44.69 30.73
CA ASP A 71 3.13 -43.64 30.77
C ASP A 71 3.19 -42.87 29.44
N ALA A 72 3.29 -43.58 28.31
CA ALA A 72 3.28 -42.96 26.98
C ALA A 72 2.00 -42.16 26.71
N ALA A 73 0.84 -42.64 27.16
CA ALA A 73 -0.43 -41.93 27.07
C ALA A 73 -0.47 -40.69 28.00
N CYS A 74 0.12 -40.77 29.18
CA CYS A 74 0.25 -39.64 30.11
C CYS A 74 1.12 -38.54 29.51
N LEU A 75 2.29 -38.89 28.96
CA LEU A 75 3.18 -37.97 28.25
C LEU A 75 2.48 -37.31 27.05
N ARG A 76 1.74 -38.09 26.26
CA ARG A 76 0.96 -37.55 25.13
C ARG A 76 -0.14 -36.59 25.58
N ARG A 77 -0.83 -36.90 26.68
CA ARG A 77 -1.88 -36.05 27.25
C ARG A 77 -1.30 -34.76 27.82
N PHE A 78 -0.20 -34.86 28.57
CA PHE A 78 0.54 -33.72 29.10
C PHE A 78 1.03 -32.81 27.96
N TRP A 79 1.58 -33.39 26.90
CA TRP A 79 1.99 -32.65 25.70
C TRP A 79 0.81 -31.93 25.02
N TRP A 80 -0.36 -32.57 24.90
CA TRP A 80 -1.56 -31.92 24.35
C TRP A 80 -2.14 -30.80 25.22
N GLN A 81 -1.99 -30.91 26.54
CA GLN A 81 -2.46 -29.91 27.51
C GLN A 81 -1.51 -28.73 27.61
N ASN A 82 -0.19 -28.97 27.59
CA ASN A 82 0.84 -27.95 27.69
C ASN A 82 1.26 -27.36 26.35
N ARG A 83 0.73 -27.89 25.22
CA ARG A 83 0.87 -27.24 23.92
C ARG A 83 0.43 -25.78 24.08
N PRO A 84 1.31 -24.77 23.90
CA PRO A 84 0.95 -23.39 24.17
C PRO A 84 -0.06 -22.91 23.13
N ARG A 85 -1.36 -23.08 23.42
CA ARG A 85 -2.46 -22.74 22.51
C ARG A 85 -2.58 -21.24 22.27
N PHE A 86 -2.03 -20.42 23.18
CA PHE A 86 -2.12 -18.95 23.10
C PHE A 86 -0.77 -18.20 23.20
N GLY A 87 0.31 -18.83 23.67
CA GLY A 87 1.66 -18.24 23.64
C GLY A 87 2.33 -18.27 22.26
N ALA A 88 1.89 -19.15 21.35
CA ALA A 88 2.50 -19.35 20.03
C ALA A 88 2.11 -18.30 18.98
N LEU A 89 1.07 -17.49 19.23
CA LEU A 89 0.60 -16.47 18.30
C LEU A 89 1.38 -15.16 18.46
N GLN A 90 1.81 -14.83 19.68
CA GLN A 90 2.49 -13.56 19.95
C GLN A 90 3.87 -13.53 19.26
N GLY A 91 4.06 -12.57 18.35
CA GLY A 91 5.31 -12.44 17.60
C GLY A 91 5.46 -13.38 16.39
N SER A 92 4.42 -14.14 16.00
CA SER A 92 4.45 -14.97 14.78
C SER A 92 4.71 -14.14 13.52
N PRO A 93 5.55 -14.62 12.58
CA PRO A 93 5.78 -13.92 11.31
C PRO A 93 4.52 -13.89 10.43
N ALA A 94 3.72 -14.97 10.42
CA ALA A 94 2.51 -15.05 9.61
C ALA A 94 1.44 -14.03 10.05
N ILE A 95 1.26 -13.86 11.37
CA ILE A 95 0.30 -12.87 11.91
C ILE A 95 0.73 -11.45 11.57
N CYS A 96 2.04 -11.17 11.61
CA CYS A 96 2.57 -9.87 11.23
C CYS A 96 2.27 -9.53 9.76
N ILE A 97 2.47 -10.49 8.85
CA ILE A 97 2.13 -10.32 7.44
C ILE A 97 0.62 -10.23 7.24
N PHE A 98 -0.17 -11.03 7.97
CA PHE A 98 -1.63 -10.99 7.91
C PHE A 98 -2.16 -9.60 8.26
N TRP A 99 -1.71 -8.98 9.35
CA TRP A 99 -2.13 -7.62 9.70
C TRP A 99 -1.73 -6.58 8.67
N LEU A 100 -0.51 -6.65 8.11
CA LEU A 100 -0.09 -5.79 7.01
C LEU A 100 -0.96 -6.01 5.76
N GLY A 101 -1.31 -7.26 5.45
CA GLY A 101 -2.22 -7.61 4.37
C GLY A 101 -3.63 -7.06 4.58
N CYS A 102 -4.18 -7.15 5.80
CA CYS A 102 -5.48 -6.55 6.14
C CYS A 102 -5.45 -5.03 5.99
N LEU A 103 -4.39 -4.35 6.45
CA LEU A 103 -4.22 -2.91 6.27
C LEU A 103 -4.15 -2.53 4.78
N LEU A 104 -3.42 -3.31 3.98
CA LEU A 104 -3.34 -3.10 2.54
C LEU A 104 -4.71 -3.27 1.87
N LEU A 105 -5.46 -4.32 2.23
CA LEU A 105 -6.80 -4.56 1.70
C LEU A 105 -7.77 -3.44 2.07
N LEU A 106 -7.67 -2.90 3.28
CA LEU A 106 -8.48 -1.76 3.72
C LEU A 106 -8.15 -0.50 2.92
N GLY A 107 -6.87 -0.19 2.71
CA GLY A 107 -6.46 0.93 1.85
C GLY A 107 -6.90 0.74 0.40
N TYR A 108 -6.72 -0.47 -0.16
CA TYR A 108 -7.19 -0.76 -1.51
C TYR A 108 -8.72 -0.60 -1.64
N ALA A 109 -9.50 -1.09 -0.66
CA ALA A 109 -10.94 -0.88 -0.62
C ALA A 109 -11.31 0.60 -0.52
N GLY A 110 -10.56 1.39 0.28
CA GLY A 110 -10.67 2.85 0.32
C GLY A 110 -10.55 3.49 -1.06
N SER A 111 -9.50 3.14 -1.79
CA SER A 111 -9.25 3.66 -3.14
C SER A 111 -10.37 3.36 -4.15
N LEU A 112 -11.05 2.22 -4.00
CA LEU A 112 -12.19 1.83 -4.83
C LEU A 112 -13.49 2.51 -4.43
N LEU A 113 -13.67 2.87 -3.16
CA LEU A 113 -14.91 3.47 -2.65
C LEU A 113 -14.88 5.00 -2.77
N LEU A 114 -13.70 5.62 -2.65
CA LEU A 114 -13.57 7.06 -2.68
C LEU A 114 -13.70 7.60 -4.11
N PRO A 115 -14.65 8.52 -4.37
CA PRO A 115 -14.86 9.07 -5.71
C PRO A 115 -13.66 9.92 -6.16
N GLY A 116 -13.02 10.67 -5.25
CA GLY A 116 -11.85 11.51 -5.58
C GLY A 116 -10.65 10.70 -6.06
N VAL A 117 -10.40 9.53 -5.46
CA VAL A 117 -9.28 8.66 -5.83
C VAL A 117 -9.47 8.04 -7.22
N ARG A 118 -10.71 7.59 -7.53
CA ARG A 118 -11.05 7.02 -8.84
C ARG A 118 -10.89 8.02 -9.98
N VAL A 119 -11.30 9.25 -9.72
CA VAL A 119 -11.13 10.39 -10.62
C VAL A 119 -9.65 10.62 -10.94
N GLU A 120 -8.76 10.62 -9.94
CA GLU A 120 -7.33 10.83 -10.18
C GLU A 120 -6.68 9.65 -10.94
N GLN A 121 -7.05 8.41 -10.60
CA GLN A 121 -6.47 7.21 -11.22
C GLN A 121 -6.86 7.06 -12.69
N ASN A 122 -8.10 7.38 -13.05
CA ASN A 122 -8.57 7.31 -14.43
C ASN A 122 -7.97 8.44 -15.28
N PHE A 123 -7.78 9.64 -14.72
CA PHE A 123 -7.23 10.77 -15.46
C PHE A 123 -5.80 10.53 -15.97
N SER A 124 -4.96 9.79 -15.23
CA SER A 124 -3.61 9.44 -15.73
C SER A 124 -3.65 8.65 -17.05
N SER A 125 -4.82 8.13 -17.44
CA SER A 125 -5.06 7.49 -18.74
C SER A 125 -5.77 8.38 -19.77
N ALA A 126 -6.38 9.51 -19.36
CA ALA A 126 -7.09 10.43 -20.23
C ALA A 126 -6.09 11.30 -21.01
N GLN A 127 -5.76 10.84 -22.21
CA GLN A 127 -4.73 11.37 -23.10
C GLN A 127 -5.07 12.80 -23.61
N VAL A 128 -4.65 13.84 -22.86
CA VAL A 128 -4.67 15.23 -23.36
C VAL A 128 -3.74 15.33 -24.56
N ARG A 129 -4.15 16.09 -25.60
CA ARG A 129 -3.26 16.30 -26.76
C ARG A 129 -1.96 16.98 -26.32
N PRO A 130 -0.77 16.40 -26.62
CA PRO A 130 0.51 16.98 -26.23
C PRO A 130 0.69 18.38 -26.84
N GLY A 131 1.12 19.34 -26.02
CA GLY A 131 1.27 20.75 -26.44
C GLY A 131 0.04 21.62 -26.23
N THR A 132 -1.01 21.10 -25.59
CA THR A 132 -2.12 21.93 -25.13
C THR A 132 -1.69 22.73 -23.90
N ILE A 133 -1.87 24.04 -23.92
CA ILE A 133 -1.54 24.96 -22.83
C ILE A 133 -2.78 25.73 -22.36
N LEU A 134 -2.82 26.07 -21.08
CA LEU A 134 -3.76 27.03 -20.50
C LEU A 134 -3.05 28.37 -20.31
N ILE A 135 -3.56 29.42 -20.96
CA ILE A 135 -2.99 30.77 -20.93
C ILE A 135 -3.60 31.54 -19.76
N GLN A 136 -2.74 32.14 -18.95
CA GLN A 136 -3.07 32.93 -17.76
C GLN A 136 -2.29 34.23 -17.75
N ASP A 137 -2.79 35.27 -17.09
CA ASP A 137 -2.04 36.50 -16.83
C ASP A 137 -0.87 36.21 -15.87
N GLU A 138 0.34 36.70 -16.18
CA GLU A 138 1.54 36.47 -15.37
C GLU A 138 1.39 37.05 -13.95
N GLY A 139 0.62 38.13 -13.79
CA GLY A 139 0.35 38.75 -12.49
C GLY A 139 -0.64 37.97 -11.60
N ALA A 140 -1.35 36.98 -12.15
CA ALA A 140 -2.35 36.22 -11.41
C ALA A 140 -1.70 35.11 -10.56
N LYS A 141 -1.59 35.34 -9.24
CA LYS A 141 -1.08 34.34 -8.28
C LYS A 141 -1.90 33.04 -8.23
N ASN A 142 -3.18 33.10 -8.59
CA ASN A 142 -4.09 31.94 -8.59
C ASN A 142 -4.50 31.57 -10.01
N SER A 143 -4.29 30.31 -10.39
CA SER A 143 -4.70 29.73 -11.68
C SER A 143 -6.22 29.63 -11.88
N SER A 144 -7.00 29.96 -10.85
CA SER A 144 -8.47 29.91 -10.81
C SER A 144 -9.14 31.26 -11.10
N VAL A 145 -8.38 32.31 -11.46
CA VAL A 145 -8.95 33.61 -11.80
C VAL A 145 -8.97 33.78 -13.33
N PRO A 146 -10.14 34.04 -13.94
CA PRO A 146 -10.22 34.31 -15.37
C PRO A 146 -9.53 35.63 -15.69
N SER A 147 -8.63 35.61 -16.66
CA SER A 147 -7.70 36.71 -16.94
C SER A 147 -7.98 37.42 -18.26
N MET A 148 -8.41 36.69 -19.29
CA MET A 148 -8.45 37.21 -20.66
C MET A 148 -9.86 37.55 -21.14
N VAL A 149 -9.98 38.55 -22.01
CA VAL A 149 -11.24 38.89 -22.69
C VAL A 149 -11.27 38.20 -24.06
N ILE A 150 -12.44 37.74 -24.50
CA ILE A 150 -12.62 37.06 -25.80
C ILE A 150 -12.14 37.91 -27.00
N ASP A 151 -12.23 39.24 -26.93
CA ASP A 151 -11.80 40.12 -28.01
C ASP A 151 -10.29 39.99 -28.30
N GLN A 152 -9.48 39.75 -27.26
CA GLN A 152 -8.05 39.52 -27.41
C GLN A 152 -7.78 38.18 -28.12
N VAL A 153 -8.55 37.14 -27.81
CA VAL A 153 -8.48 35.83 -28.48
C VAL A 153 -8.84 35.96 -29.95
N ARG A 154 -9.90 36.73 -30.27
CA ARG A 154 -10.29 36.99 -31.67
C ARG A 154 -9.18 37.72 -32.45
N ILE A 155 -8.44 38.63 -31.80
CA ILE A 155 -7.27 39.29 -32.41
C ILE A 155 -6.15 38.27 -32.66
N TRP A 156 -5.92 37.36 -31.71
CA TRP A 156 -4.92 36.31 -31.85
C TRP A 156 -5.25 35.29 -32.94
N GLU A 157 -6.53 34.94 -33.10
CA GLU A 157 -6.98 34.04 -34.18
C GLU A 157 -6.88 34.68 -35.57
N ARG A 158 -7.15 35.99 -35.67
CA ARG A 158 -6.99 36.73 -36.93
C ARG A 158 -5.54 36.94 -37.31
N SER A 159 -4.63 36.96 -36.33
CA SER A 159 -3.20 37.11 -36.56
C SER A 159 -2.56 35.74 -36.80
N ARG A 160 -1.63 35.67 -37.76
CA ARG A 160 -0.98 34.40 -38.10
C ARG A 160 0.04 34.04 -37.03
N GLN A 161 -0.36 33.22 -36.07
CA GLN A 161 0.51 32.78 -34.98
C GLN A 161 1.48 31.69 -35.45
N ARG A 162 2.77 31.85 -35.13
CA ARG A 162 3.82 30.87 -35.48
C ARG A 162 3.95 29.75 -34.44
N TYR A 163 3.56 30.04 -33.20
CA TYR A 163 3.78 29.17 -32.05
C TYR A 163 2.51 28.42 -31.60
N ALA A 164 1.31 28.84 -32.04
CA ALA A 164 0.05 28.17 -31.74
C ALA A 164 -0.76 27.88 -33.01
N ASP A 165 -1.37 26.69 -33.06
CA ASP A 165 -2.21 26.24 -34.19
C ASP A 165 -3.69 26.57 -33.98
N GLY A 166 -4.11 26.83 -32.74
CA GLY A 166 -5.49 27.15 -32.43
C GLY A 166 -5.68 27.61 -30.98
N PHE A 167 -6.75 28.37 -30.77
CA PHE A 167 -7.18 28.89 -29.48
C PHE A 167 -8.62 28.48 -29.24
N ALA A 168 -8.98 28.28 -27.97
CA ALA A 168 -10.34 28.08 -27.54
C ALA A 168 -10.55 28.89 -26.27
N PHE A 169 -11.60 29.71 -26.25
CA PHE A 169 -11.99 30.49 -25.09
C PHE A 169 -13.10 29.78 -24.33
N TYR A 170 -13.09 29.89 -23.01
CA TYR A 170 -14.27 29.56 -22.23
C TYR A 170 -14.44 30.45 -21.00
N ARG A 171 -15.70 30.65 -20.60
CA ARG A 171 -16.12 31.41 -19.42
C ARG A 171 -17.15 30.61 -18.66
N VAL A 172 -17.01 30.53 -17.35
CA VAL A 172 -18.03 29.89 -16.50
C VAL A 172 -18.98 30.93 -15.95
N ALA A 173 -20.28 30.70 -16.12
CA ALA A 173 -21.36 31.50 -15.55
C ALA A 173 -22.36 30.58 -14.83
N ARG A 174 -23.04 31.09 -13.81
CA ARG A 174 -24.18 30.38 -13.21
C ARG A 174 -25.42 30.69 -14.01
N GLU A 175 -26.06 29.67 -14.56
CA GLU A 175 -27.28 29.80 -15.36
C GLU A 175 -28.31 28.77 -14.90
N THR A 176 -29.59 29.12 -15.04
CA THR A 176 -30.71 28.24 -14.72
C THR A 176 -30.97 27.32 -15.90
N VAL A 177 -31.10 26.02 -15.65
CA VAL A 177 -31.45 25.03 -16.67
C VAL A 177 -32.80 24.42 -16.38
N GLU A 178 -33.69 24.46 -17.37
CA GLU A 178 -35.01 23.83 -17.30
C GLU A 178 -34.95 22.47 -17.99
N LEU A 179 -35.24 21.42 -17.23
CA LEU A 179 -35.29 20.02 -17.67
C LEU A 179 -36.71 19.56 -18.00
N GLY A 180 -37.71 20.41 -17.74
CA GLY A 180 -39.13 20.18 -18.00
C GLY A 180 -40.02 21.17 -17.24
N PRO A 181 -41.36 21.08 -17.36
CA PRO A 181 -42.29 22.08 -16.82
C PRO A 181 -42.21 22.28 -15.30
N HIS A 182 -41.68 21.31 -14.53
CA HIS A 182 -41.56 21.39 -13.06
C HIS A 182 -40.17 20.98 -12.52
N ALA A 183 -39.17 20.79 -13.38
CA ALA A 183 -37.83 20.38 -12.98
C ALA A 183 -36.80 21.34 -13.57
N GLY A 184 -36.10 22.07 -12.70
CA GLY A 184 -35.04 23.00 -13.08
C GLY A 184 -34.04 23.20 -11.95
N GLY A 185 -32.82 23.62 -12.31
CA GLY A 185 -31.74 23.84 -11.34
C GLY A 185 -30.72 24.85 -11.82
N THR A 186 -29.96 25.44 -10.90
CA THR A 186 -28.86 26.35 -11.23
C THR A 186 -27.59 25.55 -11.45
N TRP A 187 -27.02 25.64 -12.65
CA TRP A 187 -25.80 24.93 -13.04
C TRP A 187 -24.66 25.93 -13.32
N GLN A 188 -23.41 25.48 -13.15
CA GLN A 188 -22.23 26.22 -13.63
C GLN A 188 -21.97 25.88 -15.10
N ILE A 189 -22.36 26.76 -16.01
CA ILE A 189 -22.24 26.54 -17.45
C ILE A 189 -21.01 27.25 -17.99
N ALA A 190 -20.13 26.48 -18.63
CA ALA A 190 -19.02 27.01 -19.40
C ALA A 190 -19.49 27.37 -20.81
N ARG A 191 -19.61 28.66 -21.11
CA ARG A 191 -19.73 29.15 -22.49
C ARG A 191 -18.36 29.07 -23.15
N ALA A 192 -18.23 28.24 -24.16
CA ALA A 192 -16.96 27.88 -24.76
C ALA A 192 -16.99 27.92 -26.29
N SER A 193 -15.83 28.13 -26.89
CA SER A 193 -15.62 28.03 -28.35
C SER A 193 -15.93 26.61 -28.84
N LEU A 194 -16.52 26.51 -30.03
CA LEU A 194 -16.89 25.23 -30.67
C LEU A 194 -15.74 24.22 -30.77
N ASN A 195 -14.50 24.70 -30.88
CA ASN A 195 -13.30 23.89 -31.04
C ASN A 195 -12.68 23.41 -29.71
N LEU A 196 -13.18 23.82 -28.54
CA LEU A 196 -12.55 23.54 -27.23
C LEU A 196 -12.22 22.05 -27.04
N PHE A 197 -13.21 21.16 -27.19
CA PHE A 197 -13.02 19.72 -27.02
C PHE A 197 -12.10 19.13 -28.09
N THR A 198 -12.19 19.63 -29.32
CA THR A 198 -11.34 19.17 -30.43
C THR A 198 -9.88 19.61 -30.26
N LEU A 199 -9.66 20.80 -29.68
CA LEU A 199 -8.34 21.37 -29.42
C LEU A 199 -7.66 20.63 -28.27
N ALA A 200 -8.38 20.42 -27.17
CA ALA A 200 -7.89 19.69 -26.00
C ALA A 200 -7.73 18.18 -26.23
N GLY A 201 -8.46 17.62 -27.21
CA GLY A 201 -8.40 16.20 -27.57
C GLY A 201 -9.24 15.30 -26.68
N TRP A 202 -10.23 15.84 -25.95
CA TRP A 202 -11.06 15.04 -25.06
C TRP A 202 -12.10 14.23 -25.83
N PRO A 203 -12.19 12.90 -25.60
CA PRO A 203 -13.22 12.08 -26.21
C PRO A 203 -14.58 12.42 -25.60
N LEU A 204 -15.59 12.70 -26.43
CA LEU A 204 -16.97 12.83 -25.97
C LEU A 204 -17.65 11.46 -26.02
N HIS A 205 -18.31 11.08 -24.93
CA HIS A 205 -19.13 9.88 -24.87
C HIS A 205 -20.54 10.18 -25.39
N TYR A 206 -21.17 9.19 -26.02
CA TYR A 206 -22.54 9.29 -26.55
C TYR A 206 -22.74 10.54 -27.43
N MET A 207 -22.10 10.56 -28.60
CA MET A 207 -22.23 11.68 -29.54
C MET A 207 -23.43 11.52 -30.47
N VAL A 208 -24.15 12.62 -30.70
CA VAL A 208 -25.09 12.73 -31.82
C VAL A 208 -24.31 12.62 -33.14
N PRO A 209 -24.80 11.85 -34.15
CA PRO A 209 -24.21 11.83 -35.48
C PRO A 209 -24.04 13.25 -36.05
N LYS A 210 -22.90 13.54 -36.70
CA LYS A 210 -22.54 14.87 -37.24
C LYS A 210 -23.63 15.52 -38.10
N GLU A 211 -24.46 14.71 -38.75
CA GLU A 211 -25.55 15.12 -39.62
C GLU A 211 -26.74 15.72 -38.85
N GLN A 212 -27.01 15.26 -37.64
CA GLN A 212 -28.05 15.79 -36.73
C GLN A 212 -27.54 16.94 -35.84
N ALA A 213 -26.22 17.17 -35.80
CA ALA A 213 -25.59 18.29 -35.10
C ALA A 213 -25.60 19.61 -35.92
N ARG A 214 -26.20 19.61 -37.12
CA ARG A 214 -26.44 20.80 -37.97
C ARG A 214 -27.77 21.49 -37.63
N SER A 215 -28.05 21.70 -36.34
CA SER A 215 -29.17 22.54 -35.91
C SER A 215 -28.71 23.97 -35.64
N ASP A 216 -29.59 24.95 -35.87
CA ASP A 216 -29.41 26.39 -35.59
C ASP A 216 -29.35 26.74 -34.09
N VAL A 217 -29.16 25.72 -33.25
CA VAL A 217 -29.27 25.77 -31.79
C VAL A 217 -27.90 25.42 -31.21
N PRO A 218 -27.40 26.15 -30.19
CA PRO A 218 -26.08 25.93 -29.61
C PRO A 218 -25.95 24.52 -29.02
N ARG A 219 -24.72 24.01 -29.01
CA ARG A 219 -24.42 22.62 -28.64
C ARG A 219 -24.07 22.55 -27.17
N LEU A 220 -24.79 21.74 -26.40
CA LEU A 220 -24.57 21.52 -24.98
C LEU A 220 -23.86 20.19 -24.76
N VAL A 221 -22.73 20.22 -24.05
CA VAL A 221 -22.04 19.03 -23.56
C VAL A 221 -22.27 18.95 -22.06
N LEU A 222 -22.76 17.81 -21.57
CA LEU A 222 -23.02 17.61 -20.14
C LEU A 222 -21.81 16.96 -19.47
N SER A 223 -21.53 17.32 -18.22
CA SER A 223 -20.60 16.53 -17.40
C SER A 223 -21.23 15.17 -17.04
N GLU A 224 -20.40 14.14 -16.95
CA GLU A 224 -20.84 12.82 -16.49
C GLU A 224 -21.51 12.88 -15.10
N ARG A 225 -21.05 13.80 -14.24
CA ARG A 225 -21.62 14.02 -12.90
C ARG A 225 -23.08 14.44 -12.97
N VAL A 226 -23.40 15.46 -13.77
CA VAL A 226 -24.78 15.96 -13.94
C VAL A 226 -25.64 14.90 -14.61
N TRP A 227 -25.11 14.24 -15.65
CA TRP A 227 -25.81 13.17 -16.34
C TRP A 227 -26.22 12.03 -15.40
N ARG A 228 -25.32 11.58 -14.51
CA ARG A 228 -25.64 10.54 -13.52
C ARG A 228 -26.55 11.03 -12.39
N GLN A 229 -26.28 12.22 -11.83
CA GLN A 229 -26.96 12.70 -10.62
C GLN A 229 -28.33 13.31 -10.88
N GLN A 230 -28.49 14.10 -11.95
CA GLN A 230 -29.74 14.83 -12.22
C GLN A 230 -30.58 14.16 -13.31
N LEU A 231 -29.95 13.43 -14.22
CA LEU A 231 -30.61 12.82 -15.38
C LEU A 231 -30.67 11.28 -15.30
N GLY A 232 -30.30 10.71 -14.16
CA GLY A 232 -30.42 9.27 -13.89
C GLY A 232 -29.60 8.37 -14.81
N ALA A 233 -28.52 8.89 -15.41
CA ALA A 233 -27.72 8.20 -16.43
C ALA A 233 -28.53 7.75 -17.66
N ASN A 234 -29.60 8.48 -18.01
CA ASN A 234 -30.42 8.16 -19.17
C ASN A 234 -29.65 8.50 -20.49
N PRO A 235 -29.36 7.52 -21.36
CA PRO A 235 -28.68 7.77 -22.64
C PRO A 235 -29.54 8.56 -23.63
N GLU A 236 -30.87 8.56 -23.50
CA GLU A 236 -31.80 9.26 -24.40
C GLU A 236 -31.75 10.78 -24.28
N VAL A 237 -31.04 11.31 -23.28
CA VAL A 237 -30.85 12.76 -23.12
C VAL A 237 -30.03 13.33 -24.28
N VAL A 238 -29.15 12.52 -24.88
CA VAL A 238 -28.35 12.94 -26.05
C VAL A 238 -29.26 13.14 -27.24
N GLY A 239 -29.24 14.35 -27.80
CA GLY A 239 -30.13 14.80 -28.88
C GLY A 239 -31.31 15.65 -28.40
N THR A 240 -31.63 15.65 -27.10
CA THR A 240 -32.70 16.49 -26.53
C THR A 240 -32.30 17.96 -26.49
N VAL A 241 -33.30 18.85 -26.43
CA VAL A 241 -33.10 20.29 -26.28
C VAL A 241 -33.48 20.67 -24.86
N LEU A 242 -32.55 21.31 -24.15
CA LEU A 242 -32.74 21.86 -22.81
C LEU A 242 -32.78 23.38 -22.90
N LEU A 243 -33.55 24.03 -22.03
CA LEU A 243 -33.53 25.49 -21.94
C LEU A 243 -32.44 25.91 -20.96
N VAL A 244 -31.43 26.61 -21.46
CA VAL A 244 -30.31 27.16 -20.69
C VAL A 244 -30.49 28.68 -20.58
N GLY A 245 -30.87 29.15 -19.41
CA GLY A 245 -31.33 30.51 -19.19
C GLY A 245 -32.61 30.75 -19.99
N SER A 246 -32.52 31.59 -21.03
CA SER A 246 -33.61 31.82 -21.99
C SER A 246 -33.33 31.22 -23.38
N ARG A 247 -32.24 30.45 -23.53
CA ARG A 247 -31.79 29.93 -24.83
C ARG A 247 -32.00 28.42 -24.92
N PRO A 248 -32.63 27.89 -25.98
CA PRO A 248 -32.62 26.45 -26.23
C PRO A 248 -31.19 26.01 -26.57
N ALA A 249 -30.77 24.85 -26.05
CA ALA A 249 -29.47 24.24 -26.32
C ALA A 249 -29.62 22.73 -26.49
N ARG A 250 -29.02 22.15 -27.53
CA ARG A 250 -29.14 20.72 -27.82
C ARG A 250 -28.02 19.94 -27.17
N VAL A 251 -28.34 18.89 -26.40
CA VAL A 251 -27.34 18.00 -25.82
C VAL A 251 -26.68 17.19 -26.93
N VAL A 252 -25.39 17.41 -27.19
CA VAL A 252 -24.64 16.73 -28.25
C VAL A 252 -23.79 15.56 -27.75
N GLY A 253 -23.53 15.51 -26.45
CA GLY A 253 -22.83 14.40 -25.82
C GLY A 253 -22.47 14.67 -24.36
N ILE A 254 -21.79 13.68 -23.78
CA ILE A 254 -21.39 13.68 -22.38
C ILE A 254 -19.87 13.72 -22.31
N ALA A 255 -19.34 14.75 -21.65
CA ALA A 255 -17.92 14.83 -21.35
C ALA A 255 -17.58 13.78 -20.28
N PRO A 256 -16.49 13.02 -20.46
CA PRO A 256 -16.07 12.03 -19.49
C PRO A 256 -15.85 12.65 -18.12
N GLY A 257 -15.99 11.79 -17.13
CA GLY A 257 -15.49 11.91 -15.78
C GLY A 257 -13.98 12.20 -15.67
N ASP A 258 -13.36 12.96 -16.56
CA ASP A 258 -11.94 13.35 -16.53
C ASP A 258 -11.71 14.74 -17.19
N ALA A 259 -12.67 15.24 -17.99
CA ALA A 259 -12.53 16.46 -18.79
C ALA A 259 -12.65 17.78 -17.99
N TRP A 260 -12.89 17.71 -16.68
CA TRP A 260 -13.32 18.83 -15.84
C TRP A 260 -12.21 19.53 -15.05
N ARG A 261 -10.94 19.28 -15.36
CA ARG A 261 -9.80 20.01 -14.75
C ARG A 261 -9.61 21.43 -15.29
N LEU A 262 -10.44 21.87 -16.23
CA LEU A 262 -10.51 23.27 -16.59
C LEU A 262 -10.94 24.10 -15.38
N PRO A 263 -10.22 25.17 -15.01
CA PRO A 263 -10.61 26.01 -13.89
C PRO A 263 -12.04 26.54 -14.05
N GLY A 264 -12.82 26.45 -12.96
CA GLY A 264 -14.20 26.93 -12.89
C GLY A 264 -15.28 25.85 -12.65
N ASN A 265 -14.93 24.57 -12.51
CA ASN A 265 -15.82 23.47 -12.11
C ASN A 265 -17.17 23.43 -12.85
N SER A 266 -17.12 23.36 -14.18
CA SER A 266 -18.34 23.45 -15.00
C SER A 266 -19.16 22.17 -15.00
N ASP A 267 -20.48 22.34 -14.83
CA ASP A 267 -21.51 21.30 -14.86
C ASP A 267 -21.88 20.90 -16.29
N ALA A 268 -21.81 21.86 -17.21
CA ALA A 268 -22.04 21.68 -18.63
C ALA A 268 -21.24 22.71 -19.44
N TRP A 269 -20.98 22.43 -20.72
CA TRP A 269 -20.33 23.32 -21.67
C TRP A 269 -21.29 23.67 -22.80
N LEU A 270 -21.63 24.95 -22.93
CA LEU A 270 -22.37 25.49 -24.05
C LEU A 270 -21.37 25.94 -25.12
N LEU A 271 -21.28 25.15 -26.19
CA LEU A 271 -20.42 25.40 -27.33
C LEU A 271 -21.12 26.33 -28.32
N GLU A 272 -20.61 27.55 -28.43
CA GLU A 272 -21.13 28.65 -29.25
C GLU A 272 -20.04 29.11 -30.23
N SER A 273 -20.44 29.76 -31.33
CA SER A 273 -19.48 30.43 -32.22
C SER A 273 -18.78 31.56 -31.46
N ASP A 274 -17.51 31.84 -31.75
CA ASP A 274 -16.77 32.90 -31.07
C ASP A 274 -17.42 34.28 -31.26
N SER A 275 -18.24 34.47 -32.31
CA SER A 275 -19.05 35.68 -32.54
C SER A 275 -20.23 35.84 -31.57
N GLU A 276 -20.76 34.73 -31.04
CA GLU A 276 -21.96 34.70 -30.17
C GLU A 276 -21.60 34.80 -28.68
N ILE A 277 -20.35 34.54 -28.34
CA ILE A 277 -19.82 34.68 -26.98
C ILE A 277 -19.72 36.19 -26.65
N ASN A 278 -20.58 36.66 -25.75
CA ASN A 278 -20.61 38.07 -25.33
C ASN A 278 -19.23 38.56 -24.84
N SER A 279 -18.78 39.71 -25.34
CA SER A 279 -17.48 40.31 -24.96
C SER A 279 -17.41 40.81 -23.51
N GLY A 280 -18.53 40.86 -22.79
CA GLY A 280 -18.60 41.29 -21.39
C GLY A 280 -18.15 40.20 -20.41
N GLY A 281 -16.84 40.04 -20.21
CA GLY A 281 -16.30 39.24 -19.11
C GLY A 281 -14.93 38.62 -19.39
N ARG A 282 -14.18 38.35 -18.33
CA ARG A 282 -12.93 37.59 -18.41
C ARG A 282 -13.24 36.09 -18.42
N GLY A 283 -12.46 35.33 -19.17
CA GLY A 283 -12.49 33.88 -19.22
C GLY A 283 -11.08 33.30 -19.24
N TYR A 284 -11.03 32.04 -19.62
CA TYR A 284 -9.83 31.24 -19.74
C TYR A 284 -9.59 30.92 -21.22
N VAL A 285 -8.31 30.78 -21.58
CA VAL A 285 -7.90 30.50 -22.95
C VAL A 285 -7.06 29.24 -22.96
N VAL A 286 -7.50 28.27 -23.75
CA VAL A 286 -6.74 27.05 -24.06
C VAL A 286 -6.13 27.24 -25.44
N ALA A 287 -4.86 26.94 -25.60
CA ALA A 287 -4.19 26.99 -26.89
C ALA A 287 -3.48 25.67 -27.18
N HIS A 288 -3.38 25.30 -28.45
CA HIS A 288 -2.55 24.18 -28.89
C HIS A 288 -1.29 24.71 -29.55
N LEU A 289 -0.13 24.32 -29.03
CA LEU A 289 1.17 24.75 -29.53
C LEU A 289 1.58 23.97 -30.78
N THR A 290 2.16 24.70 -31.74
CA THR A 290 2.80 24.10 -32.92
C THR A 290 4.04 23.31 -32.49
N ARG A 291 4.66 22.55 -33.40
CA ARG A 291 5.95 21.89 -33.11
C ARG A 291 7.03 22.90 -32.69
N ILE A 292 6.99 24.12 -33.23
CA ILE A 292 7.92 25.20 -32.89
C ILE A 292 7.55 25.81 -31.54
N GLY A 293 6.26 26.03 -31.26
CA GLY A 293 5.81 26.48 -29.94
C GLY A 293 6.19 25.51 -28.83
N ARG A 294 6.11 24.20 -29.09
CA ARG A 294 6.49 23.16 -28.12
C ARG A 294 7.99 23.14 -27.80
N SER A 295 8.87 23.53 -28.72
CA SER A 295 10.31 23.60 -28.41
C SER A 295 10.68 24.80 -27.54
N GLU A 296 9.83 25.82 -27.47
CA GLU A 296 10.00 26.99 -26.60
C GLU A 296 9.42 26.78 -25.20
N VAL A 297 8.72 25.66 -24.95
CA VAL A 297 8.22 25.32 -23.62
C VAL A 297 9.39 24.86 -22.75
N TRP A 298 9.61 25.55 -21.63
CA TRP A 298 10.64 25.18 -20.66
C TRP A 298 10.00 24.91 -19.30
N GLY A 299 10.15 23.69 -18.78
CA GLY A 299 9.58 23.27 -17.50
C GLY A 299 8.05 23.39 -17.44
N GLY A 300 7.35 23.03 -18.52
CA GLY A 300 5.89 23.13 -18.62
C GLY A 300 5.34 24.55 -18.73
N LEU A 301 6.20 25.55 -18.90
CA LEU A 301 5.84 26.96 -18.95
C LEU A 301 6.29 27.60 -20.27
N VAL A 302 5.46 28.50 -20.79
CA VAL A 302 5.80 29.37 -21.93
C VAL A 302 5.36 30.79 -21.61
N ARG A 303 6.28 31.75 -21.74
CA ARG A 303 5.95 33.17 -21.60
C ARG A 303 5.42 33.68 -22.93
N ILE A 304 4.28 34.35 -22.90
CA ILE A 304 3.57 34.86 -24.06
C ILE A 304 3.39 36.36 -23.86
N THR A 305 4.09 37.17 -24.62
CA THR A 305 3.87 38.62 -24.61
C THR A 305 2.85 38.96 -25.69
N SER A 306 1.89 39.83 -25.37
CA SER A 306 0.92 40.30 -26.35
C SER A 306 0.63 41.79 -26.18
N PHE A 307 0.16 42.41 -27.26
CA PHE A 307 -0.21 43.81 -27.26
C PHE A 307 -1.72 43.94 -27.44
N ASP A 308 -2.35 44.74 -26.59
CA ASP A 308 -3.76 45.13 -26.80
C ASP A 308 -3.86 46.16 -27.95
N SER A 309 -5.08 46.42 -28.39
CA SER A 309 -5.49 47.50 -29.30
C SER A 309 -4.87 48.86 -28.99
N ARG A 310 -4.58 49.14 -27.71
CA ARG A 310 -3.92 50.37 -27.23
C ARG A 310 -2.38 50.30 -27.21
N ARG A 311 -1.79 49.24 -27.76
CA ARG A 311 -0.35 48.92 -27.72
C ARG A 311 0.24 48.77 -26.32
N THR A 312 -0.62 48.49 -25.33
CA THR A 312 -0.17 48.12 -23.99
C THR A 312 0.29 46.67 -23.99
N GLU A 313 1.52 46.46 -23.55
CA GLU A 313 2.11 45.14 -23.38
C GLU A 313 1.44 44.42 -22.21
N HIS A 314 1.04 43.19 -22.44
CA HIS A 314 0.49 42.28 -21.45
C HIS A 314 1.27 40.97 -21.50
N ASP A 315 1.83 40.62 -20.36
CA ASP A 315 2.54 39.36 -20.20
C ASP A 315 1.61 38.27 -19.72
N PHE A 316 1.56 37.20 -20.50
CA PHE A 316 0.84 35.99 -20.23
C PHE A 316 1.81 34.83 -20.01
N LEU A 317 1.31 33.82 -19.33
CA LEU A 317 2.01 32.61 -19.00
C LEU A 317 1.12 31.43 -19.38
N GLY A 318 1.58 30.66 -20.37
CA GLY A 318 0.98 29.41 -20.77
C GLY A 318 1.53 28.26 -19.92
N LYS A 319 0.64 27.53 -19.25
CA LYS A 319 0.98 26.30 -18.51
C LYS A 319 0.56 25.09 -19.34
N SER A 320 1.48 24.14 -19.56
CA SER A 320 1.17 22.88 -20.22
C SER A 320 0.13 22.11 -19.42
N LEU A 321 -0.97 21.72 -20.08
CA LEU A 321 -2.02 20.87 -19.49
C LEU A 321 -1.53 19.42 -19.32
N ASP A 322 -0.57 18.98 -20.13
CA ASP A 322 0.08 17.67 -20.06
C ASP A 322 1.08 17.60 -18.87
N GLU A 323 1.80 18.70 -18.65
CA GLU A 323 2.80 18.82 -17.58
C GLU A 323 2.23 19.44 -16.30
N GLN A 324 0.91 19.71 -16.29
CA GLN A 324 0.26 20.51 -15.26
C GLN A 324 0.50 19.95 -13.86
N MET A 325 0.69 18.63 -13.67
CA MET A 325 0.94 18.07 -12.33
C MET A 325 1.74 16.75 -12.39
N PRO A 326 2.74 16.53 -11.52
CA PRO A 326 3.30 15.20 -11.33
C PRO A 326 2.18 14.28 -10.86
N GLY A 327 1.92 13.19 -11.59
CA GLY A 327 0.90 12.22 -11.21
C GLY A 327 1.12 11.70 -9.77
N PRO A 328 0.09 11.13 -9.13
CA PRO A 328 0.19 10.64 -7.74
C PRO A 328 1.35 9.64 -7.57
N ALA A 329 1.68 8.87 -8.61
CA ALA A 329 2.85 7.99 -8.61
C ALA A 329 4.17 8.76 -8.49
N ASN A 330 4.35 9.88 -9.20
CA ASN A 330 5.58 10.69 -9.15
C ASN A 330 5.78 11.32 -7.78
N ILE A 331 4.71 11.86 -7.18
CA ILE A 331 4.73 12.43 -5.82
C ILE A 331 5.13 11.34 -4.82
N TYR A 332 4.55 10.15 -4.95
CA TYR A 332 4.87 9.00 -4.11
C TYR A 332 6.32 8.54 -4.26
N TRP A 333 6.85 8.42 -5.49
CA TRP A 333 8.25 8.07 -5.74
C TRP A 333 9.20 9.10 -5.14
N PHE A 334 8.87 10.38 -5.24
CA PHE A 334 9.62 11.46 -4.61
C PHE A 334 9.59 11.34 -3.08
N GLY A 335 8.43 11.04 -2.49
CA GLY A 335 8.30 10.75 -1.05
C GLY A 335 9.13 9.55 -0.60
N ILE A 336 9.18 8.48 -1.39
CA ILE A 336 10.06 7.32 -1.15
C ILE A 336 11.53 7.74 -1.17
N PHE A 337 11.94 8.51 -2.18
CA PHE A 337 13.31 8.98 -2.31
C PHE A 337 13.74 9.78 -1.07
N LEU A 338 12.90 10.71 -0.62
CA LEU A 338 13.13 11.45 0.62
C LEU A 338 13.19 10.54 1.85
N ALA A 339 12.31 9.53 1.93
CA ALA A 339 12.31 8.57 3.03
C ALA A 339 13.62 7.77 3.07
N PHE A 340 14.12 7.31 1.93
CA PHE A 340 15.43 6.62 1.85
C PHE A 340 16.59 7.52 2.21
N LEU A 341 16.55 8.80 1.81
CA LEU A 341 17.58 9.78 2.15
C LEU A 341 17.60 10.09 3.66
N ALA A 342 16.43 10.14 4.30
CA ALA A 342 16.29 10.36 5.74
C ALA A 342 16.51 9.09 6.59
N LEU A 343 16.36 7.90 6.00
CA LEU A 343 16.42 6.62 6.72
C LEU A 343 17.75 6.42 7.48
N PRO A 344 18.94 6.68 6.90
CA PRO A 344 20.21 6.54 7.62
C PRO A 344 20.28 7.38 8.88
N ALA A 345 19.77 8.61 8.89
CA ALA A 345 19.83 9.49 10.06
C ALA A 345 19.03 8.92 11.25
N ILE A 346 17.91 8.26 10.98
CA ILE A 346 17.04 7.68 12.01
C ILE A 346 17.49 6.27 12.41
N VAL A 347 18.04 5.54 11.44
CA VAL A 347 18.46 4.15 11.63
C VAL A 347 19.88 4.06 12.18
N SER A 348 20.79 5.01 11.90
CA SER A 348 22.18 5.04 12.44
C SER A 348 22.20 5.20 13.96
N VAL A 349 21.32 6.04 14.51
CA VAL A 349 21.07 6.15 15.96
C VAL A 349 20.68 4.79 16.56
N SER A 350 20.17 3.87 15.74
CA SER A 350 19.71 2.57 16.17
C SER A 350 20.60 1.40 15.70
N LEU A 351 21.43 1.51 14.66
CA LEU A 351 22.16 0.39 13.99
C LEU A 351 23.35 -0.09 14.83
N ALA A 352 23.00 -0.81 15.89
CA ALA A 352 23.88 -1.70 16.61
C ALA A 352 24.43 -2.80 15.67
N GLU A 353 25.75 -2.88 15.56
CA GLU A 353 26.51 -3.85 14.76
C GLU A 353 26.19 -5.30 15.16
N TYR A 354 25.98 -6.16 14.15
CA TYR A 354 25.83 -7.59 14.33
C TYR A 354 27.20 -8.24 14.52
N SER A 355 27.70 -8.37 15.74
CA SER A 355 28.80 -9.30 15.97
C SER A 355 28.24 -10.72 15.98
N PHE A 356 28.61 -11.51 14.96
CA PHE A 356 28.23 -12.91 14.81
C PHE A 356 28.97 -13.75 15.86
N SER A 357 28.22 -14.45 16.70
CA SER A 357 28.74 -15.61 17.43
C SER A 357 29.03 -16.76 16.45
N SER A 358 29.85 -17.71 16.89
CA SER A 358 30.53 -18.77 16.13
C SER A 358 29.64 -19.68 15.26
N HIS A 359 28.33 -19.75 15.49
CA HIS A 359 27.40 -20.53 14.67
C HIS A 359 26.64 -19.67 13.66
N LYS A 360 27.08 -19.70 12.39
CA LYS A 360 26.37 -19.01 11.31
C LYS A 360 25.08 -19.78 10.95
N PRO A 361 23.91 -19.11 10.84
CA PRO A 361 22.71 -19.78 10.35
C PRO A 361 22.93 -20.25 8.92
N SER A 362 22.29 -21.37 8.54
CA SER A 362 22.36 -21.87 7.17
C SER A 362 21.91 -20.80 6.17
N TRP A 363 22.49 -20.83 4.97
CA TRP A 363 22.18 -19.86 3.91
C TRP A 363 20.67 -19.80 3.61
N MET A 364 19.98 -20.94 3.66
CA MET A 364 18.53 -21.03 3.47
C MET A 364 17.77 -20.21 4.54
N ARG A 365 18.15 -20.28 5.82
CA ARG A 365 17.51 -19.48 6.89
C ARG A 365 17.80 -17.99 6.73
N ARG A 366 18.98 -17.63 6.24
CA ARG A 366 19.32 -16.24 5.91
C ARG A 366 18.45 -15.72 4.75
N ALA A 367 18.25 -16.52 3.71
CA ALA A 367 17.36 -16.17 2.60
C ALA A 367 15.90 -15.98 3.06
N VAL A 368 15.38 -16.89 3.91
CA VAL A 368 14.03 -16.76 4.48
C VAL A 368 13.89 -15.48 5.31
N ARG A 369 14.89 -15.12 6.12
CA ARG A 369 14.90 -13.87 6.89
C ARG A 369 14.88 -12.64 5.99
N LEU A 370 15.72 -12.61 4.94
CA LEU A 370 15.78 -11.51 3.99
C LEU A 370 14.47 -11.40 3.19
N GLY A 371 13.91 -12.53 2.74
CA GLY A 371 12.62 -12.57 2.06
C GLY A 371 11.48 -12.03 2.93
N PHE A 372 11.47 -12.39 4.22
CA PHE A 372 10.48 -11.86 5.17
C PHE A 372 10.62 -10.35 5.41
N LEU A 373 11.85 -9.82 5.49
CA LEU A 373 12.07 -8.37 5.55
C LEU A 373 11.63 -7.69 4.25
N GLY A 374 12.01 -8.24 3.09
CA GLY A 374 11.62 -7.71 1.77
C GLY A 374 10.10 -7.65 1.63
N LEU A 375 9.39 -8.73 1.99
CA LEU A 375 7.94 -8.77 1.96
C LEU A 375 7.29 -7.68 2.84
N LYS A 376 7.83 -7.43 4.04
CA LYS A 376 7.35 -6.32 4.89
C LYS A 376 7.55 -4.96 4.25
N ILE A 377 8.73 -4.71 3.70
CA ILE A 377 9.03 -3.44 3.04
C ILE A 377 8.09 -3.24 1.86
N ILE A 378 7.88 -4.27 1.03
CA ILE A 378 6.93 -4.21 -0.10
C ILE A 378 5.52 -3.90 0.39
N LEU A 379 5.03 -4.60 1.43
CA LEU A 379 3.70 -4.34 1.99
C LEU A 379 3.58 -2.92 2.56
N ILE A 380 4.59 -2.43 3.28
CA ILE A 380 4.61 -1.06 3.80
C ILE A 380 4.58 -0.04 2.66
N MET A 381 5.36 -0.27 1.60
CA MET A 381 5.37 0.61 0.42
C MET A 381 3.99 0.64 -0.23
N LEU A 382 3.36 -0.52 -0.44
CA LEU A 382 2.01 -0.59 -1.00
C LEU A 382 0.97 0.09 -0.12
N ILE A 383 1.02 -0.12 1.21
CA ILE A 383 0.14 0.57 2.17
C ILE A 383 0.37 2.09 2.08
N ALA A 384 1.62 2.54 2.05
CA ALA A 384 1.96 3.96 1.96
C ALA A 384 1.40 4.59 0.68
N TYR A 385 1.43 3.87 -0.45
CA TYR A 385 0.84 4.34 -1.70
C TYR A 385 -0.67 4.56 -1.55
N PHE A 386 -1.43 3.50 -1.24
CA PHE A 386 -2.89 3.58 -1.16
C PHE A 386 -3.34 4.55 -0.07
N SER A 387 -2.78 4.46 1.14
CA SER A 387 -3.15 5.36 2.23
C SER A 387 -2.81 6.83 1.94
N SER A 388 -1.69 7.12 1.26
CA SER A 388 -1.35 8.51 0.92
C SER A 388 -2.32 9.11 -0.10
N VAL A 389 -2.75 8.34 -1.10
CA VAL A 389 -3.72 8.77 -2.10
C VAL A 389 -5.10 8.89 -1.47
N ASP A 390 -5.54 7.90 -0.69
CA ASP A 390 -6.84 7.92 -0.02
C ASP A 390 -6.98 9.13 0.89
N LEU A 391 -5.99 9.43 1.73
CA LEU A 391 -6.05 10.58 2.64
C LEU A 391 -5.92 11.92 1.89
N ALA A 392 -5.13 11.99 0.82
CA ALA A 392 -4.98 13.22 0.04
C ALA A 392 -6.28 13.59 -0.70
N TYR A 393 -7.01 12.61 -1.21
CA TYR A 393 -8.18 12.82 -2.06
C TYR A 393 -9.51 12.42 -1.38
N TRP A 394 -9.51 12.18 -0.05
CA TRP A 394 -10.73 11.88 0.70
C TRP A 394 -11.73 13.04 0.67
N HIS A 395 -11.24 14.28 0.86
CA HIS A 395 -12.08 15.48 0.93
C HIS A 395 -12.09 16.31 -0.35
N PHE A 396 -11.08 16.14 -1.21
CA PHE A 396 -10.91 16.93 -2.42
C PHE A 396 -11.31 16.09 -3.66
N PRO A 397 -12.56 16.18 -4.14
CA PRO A 397 -12.98 15.52 -5.38
C PRO A 397 -12.37 16.17 -6.63
N VAL A 398 -11.71 17.33 -6.46
CA VAL A 398 -11.02 18.09 -7.51
C VAL A 398 -9.57 18.27 -7.08
N PHE A 399 -8.67 18.33 -8.06
CA PHE A 399 -7.27 18.64 -7.86
C PHE A 399 -7.10 19.86 -6.94
N SER A 400 -6.36 19.69 -5.84
CA SER A 400 -5.97 20.76 -4.92
C SER A 400 -4.46 20.69 -4.70
N PRO A 401 -3.74 21.83 -4.74
CA PRO A 401 -2.32 21.86 -4.37
C PRO A 401 -2.08 21.33 -2.96
N ASP A 402 -3.05 21.48 -2.05
CA ASP A 402 -2.99 20.94 -0.69
C ASP A 402 -2.96 19.41 -0.70
N GLY A 403 -3.68 18.77 -1.63
CA GLY A 403 -3.69 17.31 -1.80
C GLY A 403 -2.29 16.76 -2.13
N VAL A 404 -1.52 17.49 -2.96
CA VAL A 404 -0.14 17.12 -3.31
C VAL A 404 0.76 17.14 -2.08
N TYR A 405 0.69 18.19 -1.27
CA TYR A 405 1.48 18.28 -0.03
C TYR A 405 1.06 17.21 0.99
N ILE A 406 -0.25 16.98 1.15
CA ILE A 406 -0.79 15.94 2.03
C ILE A 406 -0.28 14.56 1.59
N GLN A 407 -0.36 14.23 0.30
CA GLN A 407 0.13 12.97 -0.23
C GLN A 407 1.63 12.79 0.02
N LEU A 408 2.42 13.84 -0.23
CA LEU A 408 3.87 13.83 0.00
C LEU A 408 4.20 13.59 1.49
N VAL A 409 3.58 14.33 2.39
CA VAL A 409 3.83 14.22 3.84
C VAL A 409 3.43 12.83 4.35
N ILE A 410 2.28 12.31 3.94
CA ILE A 410 1.79 11.01 4.39
C ILE A 410 2.67 9.88 3.84
N SER A 411 2.98 9.89 2.55
CA SER A 411 3.84 8.87 1.93
C SER A 411 5.23 8.87 2.57
N LEU A 412 5.86 10.04 2.75
CA LEU A 412 7.14 10.18 3.45
C LEU A 412 7.06 9.60 4.88
N THR A 413 6.03 9.98 5.63
CA THR A 413 5.87 9.57 7.04
C THR A 413 5.68 8.05 7.16
N ILE A 414 4.75 7.47 6.39
CA ILE A 414 4.49 6.02 6.44
C ILE A 414 5.72 5.24 5.97
N CYS A 415 6.37 5.66 4.89
CA CYS A 415 7.58 5.00 4.40
C CYS A 415 8.71 5.06 5.42
N LEU A 416 9.00 6.25 5.97
CA LEU A 416 10.11 6.46 6.90
C LEU A 416 9.92 5.69 8.21
N PHE A 417 8.78 5.88 8.87
CA PHE A 417 8.50 5.20 10.14
C PHE A 417 8.19 3.72 9.95
N GLY A 418 7.55 3.33 8.84
CA GLY A 418 7.30 1.94 8.48
C GLY A 418 8.58 1.16 8.21
N MET A 419 9.53 1.72 7.44
CA MET A 419 10.84 1.11 7.22
C MET A 419 11.64 1.02 8.52
N ARG A 420 11.65 2.09 9.33
CA ARG A 420 12.28 2.08 10.66
C ARG A 420 11.69 0.96 11.53
N TRP A 421 10.36 0.86 11.58
CA TRP A 421 9.67 -0.20 12.32
C TRP A 421 10.04 -1.58 11.79
N ALA A 422 10.06 -1.79 10.46
CA ALA A 422 10.41 -3.07 9.87
C ALA A 422 11.82 -3.51 10.25
N LEU A 423 12.78 -2.58 10.26
CA LEU A 423 14.16 -2.83 10.69
C LEU A 423 14.25 -3.13 12.19
N LEU A 424 13.56 -2.36 13.04
CA LEU A 424 13.51 -2.59 14.50
C LEU A 424 12.87 -3.94 14.84
N ASP A 425 11.78 -4.28 14.17
CA ASP A 425 11.09 -5.56 14.37
C ASP A 425 11.96 -6.74 13.87
N GLN A 426 12.74 -6.61 12.78
CA GLN A 426 13.71 -7.64 12.38
C GLN A 426 14.85 -7.86 13.39
N ARG A 427 15.15 -6.88 14.23
CA ARG A 427 16.18 -7.01 15.28
C ARG A 427 15.68 -7.73 16.50
N GLN A 428 14.39 -7.66 16.77
CA GLN A 428 13.75 -8.34 17.88
C GLN A 428 13.21 -9.71 17.48
N ARG A 429 13.54 -10.22 16.29
CA ARG A 429 13.13 -11.54 15.82
C ARG A 429 14.29 -12.49 15.77
N CYS A 430 14.05 -13.69 16.27
CA CYS A 430 15.02 -14.79 16.22
C CYS A 430 15.47 -15.04 14.76
N PRO A 431 16.79 -15.10 14.47
CA PRO A 431 17.30 -15.32 13.12
C PRO A 431 17.00 -16.72 12.57
N VAL A 432 16.55 -17.65 13.41
CA VAL A 432 16.20 -19.03 13.04
C VAL A 432 14.71 -19.17 12.74
N CYS A 433 13.83 -18.82 13.68
CA CYS A 433 12.38 -19.07 13.55
C CYS A 433 11.54 -17.82 13.21
N LEU A 434 12.16 -16.64 13.12
CA LEU A 434 11.51 -15.34 12.85
C LEU A 434 10.42 -14.92 13.83
N ARG A 435 10.25 -15.65 14.94
CA ARG A 435 9.38 -15.22 16.04
C ARG A 435 10.06 -14.11 16.82
N ARG A 436 9.26 -13.15 17.30
CA ARG A 436 9.75 -12.08 18.17
C ARG A 436 10.25 -12.70 19.47
N VAL A 437 11.43 -12.30 19.94
CA VAL A 437 11.93 -12.70 21.26
C VAL A 437 11.13 -11.98 22.34
N THR A 438 10.86 -12.68 23.43
CA THR A 438 10.02 -12.23 24.54
C THR A 438 10.74 -12.51 25.86
N HIS A 439 10.14 -12.12 26.99
CA HIS A 439 10.67 -12.33 28.34
C HIS A 439 12.01 -11.64 28.60
N PRO A 440 12.01 -10.32 28.86
CA PRO A 440 13.21 -9.61 29.25
C PRO A 440 13.65 -10.06 30.65
N ALA A 441 14.85 -10.64 30.74
CA ALA A 441 15.54 -10.90 31.99
C ALA A 441 16.67 -9.87 32.15
N GLN A 442 16.74 -9.21 33.30
CA GLN A 442 17.90 -8.38 33.62
C GLN A 442 19.04 -9.26 34.11
N VAL A 443 20.20 -9.10 33.50
CA VAL A 443 21.42 -9.81 33.86
C VAL A 443 22.47 -8.79 34.26
N GLY A 444 23.17 -9.04 35.36
CA GLY A 444 24.25 -8.20 35.88
C GLY A 444 23.81 -7.01 36.72
N LEU A 445 24.79 -6.33 37.31
CA LEU A 445 24.64 -5.10 38.09
C LEU A 445 25.29 -3.95 37.32
N VAL A 446 24.61 -2.81 37.24
CA VAL A 446 25.09 -1.58 36.58
C VAL A 446 26.44 -1.13 37.16
N SER A 447 26.73 -1.42 38.44
CA SER A 447 28.01 -1.07 39.08
C SER A 447 29.19 -1.97 38.70
N ARG A 448 28.97 -3.10 37.99
CA ARG A 448 30.02 -4.08 37.65
C ARG A 448 30.35 -4.13 36.15
N MET A 449 30.01 -3.08 35.39
CA MET A 449 30.17 -3.02 33.93
C MET A 449 31.62 -3.07 33.42
N PHE A 450 32.65 -2.96 34.27
CA PHE A 450 34.04 -2.96 33.80
C PHE A 450 34.57 -4.36 33.46
N LEU A 451 34.11 -5.40 34.17
CA LEU A 451 34.54 -6.80 34.00
C LEU A 451 33.38 -7.80 33.87
N ALA A 452 32.13 -7.38 34.13
CA ALA A 452 30.96 -8.23 34.07
C ALA A 452 29.93 -7.68 33.08
N TRP A 453 29.11 -8.57 32.52
CA TRP A 453 28.06 -8.20 31.58
C TRP A 453 26.86 -7.66 32.34
N SER A 454 26.29 -6.56 31.83
CA SER A 454 25.04 -6.03 32.38
C SER A 454 24.13 -5.52 31.27
N GLY A 455 22.88 -5.93 31.33
CA GLY A 455 21.94 -5.66 30.26
C GLY A 455 20.64 -6.44 30.41
N THR A 456 19.87 -6.41 29.33
CA THR A 456 18.62 -7.17 29.21
C THR A 456 18.81 -8.30 28.21
N GLU A 457 18.47 -9.50 28.62
CA GLU A 457 18.50 -10.70 27.79
C GLU A 457 17.08 -11.09 27.43
N LEU A 458 16.84 -11.33 26.16
CA LEU A 458 15.56 -11.78 25.63
C LEU A 458 15.75 -13.14 24.98
N ILE A 459 14.89 -14.09 25.32
CA ILE A 459 15.04 -15.49 24.91
C ILE A 459 14.00 -15.80 23.82
N CYS A 460 14.41 -16.59 22.82
CA CYS A 460 13.47 -17.16 21.87
C CYS A 460 12.63 -18.25 22.55
N ALA A 461 11.30 -18.14 22.51
CA ALA A 461 10.40 -19.16 23.06
C ALA A 461 10.59 -20.57 22.46
N GLY A 462 11.27 -20.69 21.32
CA GLY A 462 11.64 -21.98 20.73
C GLY A 462 13.05 -22.46 21.07
N GLY A 463 13.73 -21.83 22.03
CA GLY A 463 15.06 -22.24 22.50
C GLY A 463 16.22 -22.01 21.51
N HIS A 464 16.01 -21.34 20.38
CA HIS A 464 17.06 -21.25 19.34
C HIS A 464 18.18 -20.25 19.66
N THR A 465 17.82 -19.09 20.22
CA THR A 465 18.74 -17.94 20.33
C THR A 465 18.36 -17.05 21.50
N LEU A 466 19.37 -16.40 22.07
CA LEU A 466 19.27 -15.35 23.07
C LEU A 466 19.74 -14.02 22.46
N LEU A 467 18.97 -12.95 22.66
CA LEU A 467 19.32 -11.59 22.29
C LEU A 467 19.75 -10.84 23.53
N HIS A 468 21.00 -10.40 23.58
CA HIS A 468 21.51 -9.55 24.65
C HIS A 468 21.51 -8.09 24.20
N VAL A 469 20.91 -7.21 24.99
CA VAL A 469 20.86 -5.75 24.79
C VAL A 469 21.57 -5.07 25.97
N PRO A 470 22.68 -4.34 25.72
CA PRO A 470 23.46 -3.72 26.79
C PRO A 470 22.66 -2.66 27.55
N GLY A 471 22.85 -2.59 28.87
CA GLY A 471 22.20 -1.57 29.71
C GLY A 471 22.79 -0.17 29.50
N LEU A 472 24.11 -0.08 29.30
CA LEU A 472 24.82 1.13 28.89
C LEU A 472 25.83 0.77 27.79
N PRO A 473 25.95 1.56 26.72
CA PRO A 473 26.94 1.32 25.68
C PRO A 473 28.35 1.63 26.22
N THR A 474 29.23 0.63 26.28
CA THR A 474 30.65 0.80 26.63
C THR A 474 31.53 0.64 25.38
N SER A 475 32.80 1.05 25.45
CA SER A 475 33.76 0.98 24.33
C SER A 475 33.99 -0.43 23.78
N TRP A 476 33.80 -1.46 24.61
CA TRP A 476 33.96 -2.87 24.26
C TRP A 476 32.61 -3.60 24.06
N PHE A 477 31.50 -2.95 24.44
CA PHE A 477 30.18 -3.54 24.45
C PHE A 477 29.08 -2.48 24.24
N SER A 478 28.97 -1.97 23.02
CA SER A 478 28.04 -0.89 22.64
C SER A 478 26.79 -1.37 21.89
N THR A 479 26.74 -2.64 21.48
CA THR A 479 25.72 -3.13 20.52
C THR A 479 24.98 -4.38 20.99
N GLN A 480 23.76 -4.55 20.48
CA GLN A 480 22.97 -5.77 20.65
C GLN A 480 23.69 -6.98 20.03
N ARG A 481 23.65 -8.13 20.70
CA ARG A 481 24.31 -9.36 20.22
C ARG A 481 23.40 -10.57 20.27
N TRP A 482 23.50 -11.41 19.24
CA TRP A 482 22.80 -12.69 19.18
C TRP A 482 23.72 -13.83 19.61
N MET A 483 23.25 -14.62 20.56
CA MET A 483 23.88 -15.86 21.01
C MET A 483 23.01 -17.04 20.59
N PHE A 484 23.61 -18.05 19.99
CA PHE A 484 22.92 -19.30 19.65
C PHE A 484 23.01 -20.24 20.85
N LEU A 485 21.86 -20.78 21.26
CA LEU A 485 21.80 -21.77 22.34
C LEU A 485 22.19 -23.13 21.75
N ASP A 486 23.02 -23.87 22.47
CA ASP A 486 23.42 -25.24 22.16
C ASP A 486 22.42 -26.25 22.74
N SER A 487 22.56 -27.53 22.38
CA SER A 487 21.63 -28.59 22.78
C SER A 487 21.55 -28.80 24.28
N SER A 488 22.52 -28.30 25.05
CA SER A 488 22.48 -28.32 26.52
C SER A 488 21.31 -27.53 27.08
N TRP A 489 20.70 -26.60 26.33
CA TRP A 489 19.55 -25.80 26.77
C TRP A 489 18.21 -26.39 26.34
N ASP A 490 18.20 -27.44 25.52
CA ASP A 490 16.96 -27.98 24.93
C ASP A 490 15.96 -28.45 26.00
N PHE A 491 16.44 -28.93 27.16
CA PHE A 491 15.59 -29.37 28.27
C PHE A 491 14.70 -28.26 28.84
N LEU A 492 15.14 -26.99 28.78
CA LEU A 492 14.35 -25.84 29.26
C LEU A 492 13.22 -25.45 28.30
N PHE A 493 13.29 -25.90 27.04
CA PHE A 493 12.34 -25.56 25.98
C PHE A 493 11.62 -26.79 25.41
N ALA A 494 11.79 -27.96 26.02
CA ALA A 494 11.19 -29.24 25.61
C ALA A 494 9.68 -29.37 25.90
N GLY A 495 9.00 -28.26 26.21
CA GLY A 495 7.57 -28.19 26.55
C GLY A 495 6.61 -28.25 25.37
#